data_AF-A0A391NVU6-F1
#
_entry.id   AF-A0A391NVU6-F1
#
_cell.length_a   1.000
_cell.length_b   1.000
_cell.length_c   1.000
_cell.angle_alpha   90.00
_cell.angle_beta   90.00
_cell.angle_gamma   90.00
#
_symmetry.space_group_name_H-M   'P 1'
#
loop_
_entity.id
_entity.type
_entity.pdbx_description
1 polymer ?
#
loop_
_entity_poly.entity_id
_entity_poly.type
_entity_poly.pdbx_seq_one_letter_code
_entity_poly.pdbx_strand_id
1 'polypeptide(L)'
;MTDYKPTKLVAVQCNARGKPMGTSHHACRYSDEVVAKARAMREQGLSYKQIAAALGVPHRMTIWSWCNGRRRNNPVRVIMRRIPEESTIEQ
;
A
#
# COMPACT_ATOMS: atom_id res chain seq x y z
N MET A 1 -13.62 -10.37 33.13
CA MET A 1 -12.40 -10.96 32.56
C MET A 1 -12.00 -10.06 31.40
N THR A 2 -10.87 -9.37 31.50
CA THR A 2 -10.47 -8.34 30.53
C THR A 2 -9.96 -9.03 29.27
N ASP A 3 -10.63 -8.83 28.12
CA ASP A 3 -10.20 -9.36 26.83
C ASP A 3 -8.91 -8.67 26.37
N TYR A 4 -7.78 -9.13 26.90
CA TYR A 4 -6.47 -8.65 26.47
C TYR A 4 -6.18 -9.15 25.04
N LYS A 5 -6.01 -8.20 24.12
CA LYS A 5 -5.55 -8.48 22.76
C LYS A 5 -4.08 -8.12 22.67
N PRO A 6 -3.16 -9.10 22.45
CA PRO A 6 -1.75 -8.79 22.29
C PRO A 6 -1.56 -7.83 21.11
N THR A 7 -0.66 -6.87 21.28
CA THR A 7 -0.31 -5.89 20.25
C THR A 7 1.19 -5.85 20.06
N LYS A 8 1.62 -5.65 18.81
CA LYS A 8 3.02 -5.45 18.44
C LYS A 8 3.25 -4.04 17.89
N LEU A 9 4.45 -3.52 18.08
CA LEU A 9 4.89 -2.27 17.48
C LEU A 9 5.40 -2.53 16.05
N VAL A 10 4.83 -1.83 15.08
CA VAL A 10 5.21 -1.93 13.66
C VAL A 10 5.62 -0.56 13.15
N ALA A 11 6.76 -0.53 12.45
CA ALA A 11 7.22 0.64 11.73
C ALA A 11 6.40 0.83 10.44
N VAL A 12 5.69 1.96 10.34
CA VAL A 12 4.82 2.30 9.21
C VAL A 12 5.38 3.51 8.48
N GLN A 13 5.62 3.39 7.18
CA GLN A 13 6.03 4.50 6.34
C GLN A 13 4.87 5.46 6.11
N CYS A 14 5.15 6.75 6.17
CA CYS A 14 4.16 7.81 6.03
C CYS A 14 4.65 8.92 5.11
N ASN A 15 3.71 9.55 4.41
CA ASN A 15 4.01 10.73 3.59
C ASN A 15 4.12 12.01 4.44
N ALA A 16 4.42 13.14 3.77
CA ALA A 16 4.50 14.45 4.41
C ALA A 16 3.22 14.85 5.16
N ARG A 17 2.05 14.35 4.74
CA ARG A 17 0.75 14.59 5.40
C ARG A 17 0.47 13.65 6.58
N GLY A 18 1.37 12.70 6.87
CA GLY A 18 1.21 11.74 7.96
C GLY A 18 0.28 10.57 7.64
N LYS A 19 -0.09 10.38 6.37
CA LYS A 19 -0.88 9.22 5.95
C LYS A 19 0.04 8.01 5.76
N PRO A 20 -0.33 6.82 6.28
CA PRO A 20 0.36 5.56 6.01
C PRO A 20 0.45 5.24 4.52
N MET A 21 1.57 4.65 4.11
CA MET A 21 1.91 4.41 2.71
C MET A 21 2.49 3.01 2.52
N GLY A 22 2.22 2.45 1.34
CA GLY A 22 2.90 1.26 0.88
C GLY A 22 2.57 -0.03 1.63
N THR A 23 3.39 -1.05 1.41
CA THR A 23 3.26 -2.39 2.04
C THR A 23 3.42 -2.36 3.54
N SER A 24 4.09 -1.35 4.10
CA SER A 24 4.25 -1.18 5.55
C SER A 24 2.92 -0.93 6.29
N HIS A 25 1.85 -0.62 5.57
CA HIS A 25 0.52 -0.43 6.13
C HIS A 25 -0.32 -1.71 5.98
N HIS A 26 -0.78 -2.29 7.09
CA HIS A 26 -1.52 -3.56 7.11
C HIS A 26 -2.77 -3.58 6.21
N ALA A 27 -3.53 -2.48 6.11
CA ALA A 27 -4.70 -2.39 5.24
C ALA A 27 -4.35 -2.00 3.79
N CYS A 28 -3.07 -2.11 3.40
CA CYS A 28 -2.63 -1.82 2.04
C CYS A 28 -2.98 -2.98 1.10
N ARG A 29 -3.95 -2.74 0.21
CA ARG A 29 -4.42 -3.73 -0.76
C ARG A 29 -3.42 -4.10 -1.87
N TYR A 30 -2.47 -3.22 -2.16
CA TYR A 30 -1.56 -3.38 -3.30
C TYR A 30 -0.12 -3.15 -2.87
N SER A 31 0.78 -4.06 -3.21
CA SER A 31 2.19 -3.92 -2.83
C SER A 31 2.87 -2.76 -3.55
N ASP A 32 4.00 -2.29 -3.02
CA ASP A 32 4.81 -1.27 -3.67
C ASP A 32 5.43 -1.77 -4.97
N GLU A 33 5.67 -3.07 -5.08
CA GLU A 33 6.09 -3.71 -6.33
C GLU A 33 5.04 -3.59 -7.43
N VAL A 34 3.75 -3.78 -7.12
CA VAL A 34 2.65 -3.61 -8.09
C VAL A 34 2.59 -2.15 -8.56
N VAL A 35 2.79 -1.20 -7.64
CA VAL A 35 2.85 0.24 -7.96
C VAL A 35 4.06 0.55 -8.84
N ALA A 36 5.23 -0.02 -8.57
CA ALA A 36 6.43 0.14 -9.37
C ALA A 36 6.25 -0.42 -10.78
N LYS A 37 5.67 -1.62 -10.92
CA LYS A 37 5.32 -2.21 -12.22
C LYS A 37 4.38 -1.31 -13.02
N ALA A 38 3.36 -0.73 -12.38
CA ALA A 38 2.45 0.19 -13.03
C ALA A 38 3.15 1.44 -13.59
N ARG A 39 4.16 1.97 -12.89
CA ARG A 39 4.97 3.11 -13.34
C ARG A 39 5.86 2.72 -14.52
N ALA A 40 6.55 1.60 -14.45
CA ALA A 40 7.38 1.10 -15.54
C ALA A 40 6.56 0.86 -16.83
N MET A 41 5.38 0.24 -16.71
CA MET A 41 4.48 0.07 -17.86
C MET A 41 3.97 1.41 -18.41
N ARG A 42 3.82 2.43 -17.56
CA ARG A 42 3.42 3.77 -18.02
C ARG A 42 4.54 4.46 -18.78
N GLU A 43 5.79 4.30 -18.34
CA GLU A 43 6.98 4.80 -19.03
C GLU A 43 7.17 4.12 -20.41
N GLN A 44 6.78 2.85 -20.53
CA GLN A 44 6.70 2.12 -21.80
C GLN A 44 5.57 2.59 -22.73
N GLY A 45 4.76 3.57 -22.30
CA GLY A 45 3.69 4.17 -23.12
C GLY A 45 2.33 3.48 -23.02
N LEU A 46 2.15 2.45 -22.18
CA LEU A 46 0.86 1.79 -22.04
C LEU A 46 -0.19 2.75 -21.45
N SER A 47 -1.44 2.58 -21.89
CA SER A 47 -2.58 3.30 -21.33
C SER A 47 -2.94 2.78 -19.94
N TYR A 48 -3.53 3.62 -19.10
CA TYR A 48 -3.99 3.20 -17.76
C TYR A 48 -4.98 2.03 -17.78
N LYS A 49 -5.75 1.86 -18.87
CA LYS A 49 -6.68 0.74 -19.04
C LYS A 49 -5.93 -0.57 -19.29
N GLN A 50 -4.90 -0.55 -20.13
CA GLN A 50 -4.05 -1.72 -20.40
C GLN A 50 -3.28 -2.12 -19.14
N ILE A 51 -2.72 -1.15 -18.41
CA ILE A 51 -1.99 -1.41 -17.15
C ILE A 51 -2.93 -2.01 -16.10
N ALA A 52 -4.14 -1.48 -15.97
CA ALA A 52 -5.15 -2.00 -15.05
C ALA A 52 -5.49 -3.47 -15.34
N ALA A 53 -5.69 -3.80 -16.62
CA ALA A 53 -5.93 -5.18 -17.05
C ALA A 53 -4.71 -6.09 -16.79
N ALA A 54 -3.50 -5.63 -17.13
CA ALA A 54 -2.27 -6.40 -16.96
C ALA A 54 -1.93 -6.70 -15.49
N LEU A 55 -2.29 -5.80 -14.56
CA LEU A 55 -2.01 -5.95 -13.13
C LEU A 55 -3.21 -6.47 -12.31
N GLY A 56 -4.32 -6.81 -12.96
CA GLY A 56 -5.53 -7.26 -12.26
C GLY A 56 -6.16 -6.19 -11.35
N VAL A 57 -5.93 -4.90 -11.65
CA VAL A 57 -6.48 -3.78 -10.88
C VAL A 57 -7.82 -3.36 -11.50
N PRO A 58 -8.95 -3.43 -10.79
CA PRO A 58 -10.28 -3.25 -11.41
C PRO A 58 -10.51 -1.86 -12.00
N HIS A 59 -9.87 -0.83 -11.45
CA HIS A 59 -10.14 0.56 -11.80
C HIS A 59 -8.91 1.25 -12.37
N ARG A 60 -8.99 1.71 -13.63
CA ARG A 60 -7.94 2.54 -14.29
C ARG A 60 -7.59 3.80 -13.49
N MET A 61 -8.53 4.34 -12.73
CA MET A 61 -8.32 5.54 -11.90
C MET A 61 -7.33 5.27 -10.76
N THR A 62 -7.28 4.03 -10.26
CA THR A 62 -6.29 3.61 -9.27
C THR A 62 -4.88 3.69 -9.85
N ILE A 63 -4.69 3.18 -11.08
CA ILE A 63 -3.41 3.27 -11.80
C ILE A 63 -3.04 4.73 -12.05
N TRP A 64 -3.96 5.54 -12.58
CA TRP A 64 -3.73 6.97 -12.80
C TRP A 64 -3.24 7.67 -11.52
N SER A 65 -3.83 7.36 -10.38
CA SER A 65 -3.44 7.92 -9.09
C SER A 65 -2.06 7.46 -8.59
N TRP A 66 -1.58 6.29 -9.02
CA TRP A 66 -0.25 5.78 -8.68
C TRP A 66 0.85 6.39 -9.55
N CYS A 67 0.59 6.49 -10.85
CA CYS A 67 1.50 7.08 -11.82
C CYS A 67 1.67 8.59 -11.58
N ASN A 68 0.59 9.31 -11.25
CA ASN A 68 0.65 10.74 -10.98
C ASN A 68 1.05 11.09 -9.54
N GLY A 69 1.48 10.11 -8.73
CA GLY A 69 1.98 10.33 -7.37
C GLY A 69 0.94 10.80 -6.34
N ARG A 70 -0.35 10.93 -6.70
CA ARG A 70 -1.38 11.51 -5.82
C ARG A 70 -1.65 10.70 -4.55
N ARG A 71 -1.69 9.36 -4.66
CA ARG A 71 -1.92 8.45 -3.51
C ARG A 71 -0.70 7.65 -3.09
N ARG A 72 0.32 7.55 -3.95
CA ARG A 72 1.56 6.79 -3.73
C ARG A 72 2.77 7.71 -3.92
N ASN A 73 2.84 8.80 -3.17
CA ASN A 73 4.00 9.70 -3.16
C ASN A 73 5.14 9.14 -2.31
N ASN A 74 6.30 9.81 -2.34
CA ASN A 74 7.46 9.37 -1.57
C ASN A 74 7.16 9.36 -0.06
N PRO A 75 7.55 8.28 0.64
CA PRO A 75 7.56 8.28 2.09
C PRO A 75 8.63 9.26 2.58
N VAL A 76 8.30 10.05 3.60
CA VAL A 76 9.19 11.08 4.15
C VAL A 76 9.53 10.78 5.61
N ARG A 77 8.72 9.97 6.29
CA ARG A 77 8.88 9.64 7.71
C ARG A 77 8.40 8.24 8.02
N VAL A 78 8.91 7.69 9.11
CA VAL A 78 8.47 6.42 9.69
C VAL A 78 7.84 6.71 11.05
N ILE A 79 6.69 6.10 11.32
CA ILE A 79 6.03 6.18 12.62
C ILE A 79 5.83 4.77 13.18
N MET A 80 5.92 4.62 14.49
CA MET A 80 5.58 3.36 15.16
C MET A 80 4.08 3.32 15.44
N ARG A 81 3.40 2.25 15.02
CA ARG A 81 1.99 2.00 15.36
C ARG A 81 1.86 0.68 16.10
N ARG A 82 1.01 0.66 17.13
CA ARG A 82 0.55 -0.58 17.77
C ARG A 82 -0.50 -1.22 16.87
N ILE A 83 -0.28 -2.47 16.48
CA ILE A 83 -1.20 -3.27 15.66
C ILE A 83 -1.55 -4.53 16.46
N PRO A 84 -2.81 -4.97 16.49
CA PRO A 84 -3.18 -6.26 17.06
C PRO A 84 -2.36 -7.38 16.43
N GLU A 85 -1.84 -8.28 17.25
CA GLU A 85 -1.23 -9.49 16.76
C GLU A 85 -2.37 -10.42 16.32
N GLU A 86 -2.50 -10.67 15.01
CA GLU A 86 -3.43 -11.70 14.53
C GLU A 86 -2.98 -13.02 15.16
N SER A 87 -3.82 -13.59 16.01
CA SER A 87 -3.63 -14.94 16.52
C SER A 87 -3.72 -15.87 15.32
N THR A 88 -2.59 -16.37 14.84
CA THR A 88 -2.56 -17.51 13.91
C THR A 88 -3.27 -18.65 14.64
N ILE A 89 -4.53 -18.90 14.29
CA ILE A 89 -5.19 -20.17 14.60
C ILE A 89 -4.58 -21.13 13.60
N GLU A 90 -3.51 -21.82 14.00
CA GLU A 90 -3.04 -23.00 13.28
C GLU A 90 -4.19 -24.02 13.28
N GLN A 91 -4.63 -24.41 12.08
CA GLN A 91 -5.60 -25.48 11.86
C GLN A 91 -4.88 -26.84 11.83
#